data_AF-A0A919KPH1-F1
#
_entry.id   AF-A0A919KPH1-F1
#
_cell.length_a   1.000
_cell.length_b   1.000
_cell.length_c   1.000
_cell.angle_alpha   90.00
_cell.angle_beta   90.00
_cell.angle_gamma   90.00
#
_symmetry.space_group_name_H-M   'P 1'
#
loop_
_entity.id
_entity.type
_entity.pdbx_description
1 polymer ?
#
loop_
_entity_poly.entity_id
_entity_poly.type
_entity_poly.pdbx_seq_one_letter_code
_entity_poly.pdbx_strand_id
1 'polypeptide(L)'
;MKEQFPLTTLASPPAWHHTFGRLRGRSRWTGRGFVSPFMTVLALVRRAPNVYWRYLSLFQAQLVGGTSFVGFDNYAMGQAARARRR
;
A
#
# COMPACT_ATOMS: atom_id res chain seq x y z
N MET A 1 63.46 -8.66 15.85
CA MET A 1 62.54 -8.11 14.81
C MET A 1 61.97 -9.32 14.07
N LYS A 2 60.68 -9.59 14.27
CA LYS A 2 59.67 -9.49 13.19
C LYS A 2 59.92 -10.61 12.16
N GLU A 3 59.23 -11.73 12.16
CA GLU A 3 57.83 -11.86 11.71
C GLU A 3 57.27 -13.21 12.21
N GLN A 4 56.37 -13.19 13.19
CA GLN A 4 55.45 -14.29 13.47
C GLN A 4 54.14 -13.96 12.76
N PHE A 5 53.92 -14.56 11.60
CA PHE A 5 52.58 -14.62 11.01
C PHE A 5 52.33 -16.05 10.59
N PRO A 6 51.57 -16.80 11.40
CA PRO A 6 50.73 -17.77 10.75
C PRO A 6 49.30 -17.71 11.27
N LEU A 7 48.42 -17.92 10.28
CA LEU A 7 47.03 -18.31 10.40
C LEU A 7 46.10 -17.15 10.74
N THR A 8 45.62 -16.50 9.67
CA THR A 8 44.23 -16.65 9.23
C THR A 8 43.40 -17.51 10.20
N THR A 9 43.10 -16.97 11.37
CA THR A 9 41.89 -17.36 12.07
C THR A 9 40.84 -16.44 11.47
N LEU A 10 40.09 -16.98 10.53
CA LEU A 10 38.89 -16.31 10.05
C LEU A 10 38.04 -16.10 11.30
N ALA A 11 38.05 -14.86 11.79
CA ALA A 11 37.09 -14.41 12.79
C ALA A 11 35.73 -14.89 12.28
N SER A 12 35.16 -15.88 12.96
CA SER A 12 33.87 -16.43 12.61
C SER A 12 32.90 -15.25 12.57
N PRO A 13 32.24 -14.97 11.44
CA PRO A 13 31.30 -13.85 11.40
C PRO A 13 30.24 -14.12 12.48
N PRO A 14 29.87 -13.14 13.32
CA PRO A 14 28.81 -13.35 14.29
C PRO A 14 27.54 -13.72 13.53
N ALA A 15 27.06 -14.94 13.72
CA ALA A 15 25.81 -15.37 13.14
C ALA A 15 24.70 -14.50 13.74
N TRP A 16 24.14 -13.59 12.94
CA TRP A 16 22.96 -12.84 13.32
C TRP A 16 21.77 -13.79 13.36
N HIS A 17 21.60 -14.49 14.48
CA HIS A 17 20.37 -15.20 14.79
C HIS A 17 19.29 -14.17 15.09
N HIS A 18 18.77 -13.51 14.07
CA HIS A 18 17.45 -12.90 14.12
C HIS A 18 16.44 -14.04 14.17
N THR A 19 16.35 -14.65 15.35
CA THR A 19 15.17 -15.42 15.71
C THR A 19 14.07 -14.39 15.70
N PHE A 20 13.32 -14.29 14.59
CA PHE A 20 12.04 -13.61 14.58
C PHE A 20 11.16 -14.38 15.55
N GLY A 21 11.30 -14.02 16.83
CA GLY A 21 10.61 -14.63 17.94
C GLY A 21 9.14 -14.51 17.62
N ARG A 22 8.53 -15.66 17.34
CA ARG A 22 7.08 -15.83 17.19
C ARG A 22 6.37 -14.83 18.08
N LEU A 23 5.70 -13.85 17.47
CA LEU A 23 4.71 -13.04 18.15
C LEU A 23 3.61 -14.00 18.61
N ARG A 24 3.81 -14.58 19.80
CA ARG A 24 2.90 -15.55 20.42
C ARG A 24 1.63 -14.78 20.72
N GLY A 25 0.66 -14.94 19.81
CA GLY A 25 -0.65 -14.35 19.89
C GLY A 25 -1.45 -14.91 21.06
N ARG A 26 -1.29 -14.30 22.25
CA ARG A 26 -2.16 -14.56 23.40
C ARG A 26 -2.84 -13.33 24.01
N SER A 27 -2.92 -12.21 23.28
CA SER A 27 -3.90 -11.15 23.57
C SER A 27 -4.45 -10.54 22.28
N ARG A 28 -4.94 -11.42 21.40
CA ARG A 28 -5.38 -11.00 20.06
C ARG A 28 -6.78 -10.39 20.05
N TRP A 29 -7.54 -10.54 21.12
CA TRP A 29 -8.92 -10.05 21.24
C TRP A 29 -9.01 -8.70 21.97
N THR A 30 -8.33 -8.53 23.10
CA THR A 30 -8.35 -7.26 23.87
C THR A 30 -7.70 -6.12 23.11
N GLY A 31 -6.54 -6.35 22.48
CA GLY A 31 -5.88 -5.32 21.66
C GLY A 31 -6.68 -4.94 20.41
N ARG A 32 -7.37 -5.90 19.79
CA ARG A 32 -8.23 -5.61 18.63
C ARG A 32 -9.51 -4.88 19.01
N GLY A 33 -10.16 -5.26 20.10
CA GLY A 33 -11.38 -4.60 20.58
C GLY A 33 -11.18 -3.11 20.85
N PHE A 34 -10.04 -2.74 21.45
CA PHE A 34 -9.71 -1.34 21.73
C PHE A 34 -9.33 -0.54 20.48
N VAL A 35 -8.55 -1.12 19.58
CA VAL A 35 -8.05 -0.42 18.37
C VAL A 35 -9.11 -0.35 17.27
N SER A 36 -10.06 -1.30 17.23
CA SER A 36 -11.12 -1.38 16.22
C SER A 36 -11.93 -0.09 16.04
N PRO A 37 -12.48 0.59 17.08
CA PRO A 37 -13.28 1.80 16.86
C PRO A 37 -12.48 2.92 16.17
N PHE A 38 -11.22 3.12 16.55
CA PHE A 38 -10.34 4.11 15.92
C PHE A 38 -10.02 3.74 14.47
N MET A 39 -9.76 2.45 14.22
CA MET A 39 -9.53 1.95 12.86
C MET A 39 -10.77 2.06 11.99
N THR A 40 -11.98 1.88 12.54
CA THR A 40 -13.24 2.07 11.82
C THR A 40 -13.38 3.50 11.34
N VAL A 41 -13.22 4.49 12.22
CA VAL A 41 -13.32 5.91 11.86
C VAL A 41 -12.23 6.31 10.87
N LEU A 42 -10.99 5.89 11.11
CA LEU A 42 -9.86 6.14 10.21
C LEU A 42 -10.11 5.55 8.82
N ALA A 43 -10.60 4.30 8.77
CA ALA A 43 -10.98 3.66 7.53
C ALA A 43 -12.11 4.43 6.86
N LEU A 44 -13.13 4.88 7.58
CA LEU A 44 -14.26 5.65 7.04
C LEU A 44 -13.79 6.96 6.39
N VAL A 45 -13.01 7.76 7.12
CA VAL A 45 -12.50 9.06 6.64
C VAL A 45 -11.57 8.88 5.45
N ARG A 46 -10.75 7.82 5.44
CA ARG A 46 -9.89 7.49 4.27
C ARG A 46 -10.69 6.90 3.11
N ARG A 47 -11.78 6.17 3.39
CA ARG A 47 -12.66 5.55 2.39
C ARG A 47 -13.48 6.59 1.65
N ALA A 48 -13.94 7.62 2.36
CA ALA A 48 -14.73 8.72 1.82
C ALA A 48 -14.12 9.33 0.54
N PRO A 49 -12.87 9.85 0.52
CA PRO A 49 -12.29 10.42 -0.69
C PRO A 49 -12.10 9.38 -1.79
N ASN A 50 -11.84 8.12 -1.44
CA ASN A 50 -11.64 7.07 -2.44
C ASN A 50 -12.94 6.70 -3.17
N VAL A 51 -14.08 6.72 -2.47
CA VAL A 51 -15.40 6.49 -3.08
C VAL A 51 -15.85 7.72 -3.86
N TYR A 52 -15.57 8.92 -3.33
CA TYR A 52 -15.98 10.17 -3.93
C TYR A 52 -15.45 10.35 -5.36
N TRP A 53 -14.17 10.07 -5.59
CA TRP A 53 -13.62 10.18 -6.95
C TRP A 53 -14.20 9.14 -7.91
N ARG A 54 -14.49 7.91 -7.44
CA ARG A 54 -15.13 6.88 -8.27
C ARG A 54 -16.54 7.30 -8.68
N TYR A 55 -17.27 7.95 -7.78
CA TYR A 55 -18.59 8.50 -8.07
C TYR A 55 -18.52 9.62 -9.10
N LEU A 56 -17.60 10.58 -8.94
CA LEU A 56 -17.40 11.68 -9.88
C LEU A 56 -17.10 11.20 -11.30
N SER A 57 -16.35 10.11 -11.47
CA SER A 57 -16.00 9.59 -12.80
C SER A 57 -17.17 9.08 -13.63
N LEU A 58 -18.33 8.83 -13.01
CA LEU A 58 -19.55 8.44 -13.72
C LEU A 58 -20.22 9.63 -14.43
N PHE A 59 -19.81 10.85 -14.10
CA PHE A 59 -20.35 12.09 -14.66
C PHE A 59 -19.28 12.81 -15.49
N GLN A 60 -19.67 13.33 -16.65
CA GLN A 60 -18.82 14.19 -17.46
C GLN A 60 -19.43 15.60 -17.50
N ALA A 61 -18.66 16.59 -17.08
CA ALA A 61 -19.04 17.98 -17.22
C ALA A 61 -18.69 18.47 -18.63
N GLN A 62 -19.71 18.91 -19.38
CA GLN A 62 -19.54 19.53 -20.70
C GLN A 62 -19.77 21.04 -20.57
N LEU A 63 -18.89 21.84 -21.19
CA LEU A 63 -18.98 23.31 -21.17
C LEU A 63 -20.26 23.85 -21.83
N VAL A 64 -20.87 23.06 -22.72
CA VAL A 64 -22.16 23.31 -23.35
C VAL A 64 -22.98 22.03 -23.22
N GLY A 65 -24.19 22.10 -22.66
CA GLY A 65 -25.06 20.93 -22.46
C GLY A 65 -25.09 20.34 -21.04
N GLY A 66 -24.28 20.86 -20.10
CA GLY A 66 -24.36 20.52 -18.67
C GLY A 66 -23.62 19.23 -18.27
N THR A 67 -23.95 18.69 -17.09
CA THR A 67 -23.42 17.41 -16.60
C THR A 67 -24.23 16.25 -17.15
N SER A 68 -23.59 15.38 -17.93
CA SER A 68 -24.20 14.16 -18.46
C SER A 68 -23.66 12.92 -17.72
N PHE A 69 -24.55 11.97 -17.40
CA PHE A 69 -24.18 10.70 -16.78
C PHE A 69 -23.71 9.74 -17.87
N VAL A 70 -22.41 9.44 -17.89
CA VAL A 70 -21.77 8.60 -18.93
C VAL A 70 -21.44 7.20 -18.40
N GLY A 71 -21.63 6.94 -17.10
CA GLY A 71 -21.38 5.64 -16.50
C GLY A 71 -19.91 5.19 -16.66
N PHE A 72 -19.69 3.97 -17.16
CA PHE A 72 -18.35 3.40 -17.36
C PHE A 72 -17.73 3.70 -18.73
N ASP A 73 -18.46 4.31 -19.67
CA ASP A 73 -17.93 4.58 -21.02
C ASP A 73 -16.69 5.49 -21.00
N ASN A 74 -16.57 6.33 -19.97
CA ASN A 74 -15.42 7.23 -19.75
C ASN A 74 -14.11 6.48 -19.45
N TYR A 75 -14.17 5.21 -19.02
CA TYR A 75 -12.99 4.39 -18.75
C TYR A 75 -12.52 3.57 -19.97
N ALA A 76 -13.43 3.24 -20.90
CA ALA A 76 -13.09 2.45 -22.08
C ALA A 76 -12.19 3.23 -23.06
N MET A 77 -12.36 4.55 -23.13
CA MET A 77 -11.66 5.40 -24.10
C MET A 77 -10.23 5.80 -23.68
N GLY A 78 -9.94 5.85 -22.37
CA GLY A 78 -8.63 6.26 -21.83
C GLY A 78 -7.46 5.33 -22.19
N GLN A 79 -7.76 4.12 -22.65
CA GLN A 79 -6.76 3.10 -23.01
C GLN A 79 -6.35 3.17 -24.50
N ALA A 80 -7.24 3.69 -25.36
CA ALA A 80 -7.06 3.70 -26.81
C ALA A 80 -6.09 4.79 -27.31
N ALA A 81 -5.77 5.79 -26.48
CA ALA A 81 -4.91 6.91 -26.88
C ALA A 81 -3.40 6.62 -26.78
N ARG A 82 -2.98 5.47 -26.23
CA ARG A 82 -1.57 5.06 -26.13
C ARG A 82 -1.05 4.23 -27.31
N ALA A 83 -1.88 3.98 -28.32
CA ALA A 83 -1.51 3.17 -29.49
C ALA A 83 -1.14 3.99 -30.74
N ARG A 84 -1.24 5.33 -30.71
CA ARG A 84 -1.00 6.23 -31.88
C ARG A 84 0.26 7.10 -31.78
N ARG A 85 1.17 6.80 -30.86
CA ARG A 85 2.50 7.41 -30.78
C ARG A 85 3.60 6.37 -31.08
N ARG A 86 3.47 5.72 -32.23
CA ARG A 86 4.57 5.05 -32.93
C ARG A 86 4.72 5.71 -34.29
#